data_AF-A0A9D8CQM7-F1
#
_entry.id   AF-A0A9D8CQM7-F1
#
_cell.length_a   1.000
_cell.length_b   1.000
_cell.length_c   1.000
_cell.angle_alpha   90.00
_cell.angle_beta   90.00
_cell.angle_gamma   90.00
#
_symmetry.space_group_name_H-M   'P 1'
#
loop_
_entity.id
_entity.type
_entity.pdbx_description
1 polymer ?
#
loop_
_entity_poly.entity_id
_entity_poly.type
_entity_poly.pdbx_seq_one_letter_code
_entity_poly.pdbx_strand_id
1 'polypeptide(L)' 'MTAASGSGLRRDLALKRPDDVYNAIVDAHRDLDDAACRAFDARLILLLANQVGDDAAVLAAIDAARETA' A
#
# COMPACT_ATOMS: atom_id res chain seq x y z
N MET A 1 29.89 9.53 -7.05
CA MET A 1 29.57 8.92 -5.74
C MET A 1 28.26 9.54 -5.29
N THR A 2 27.10 8.90 -5.36
CA THR A 2 26.70 7.48 -5.32
C THR A 2 25.63 7.21 -6.37
N ALA A 3 25.64 6.03 -6.98
CA ALA A 3 24.56 5.54 -7.83
C ALA A 3 23.27 5.46 -6.99
N ALA A 4 22.17 6.02 -7.50
CA ALA A 4 20.85 5.77 -6.95
C ALA A 4 20.54 4.28 -7.16
N SER A 5 20.70 3.50 -6.11
CA SER A 5 20.40 2.07 -6.10
C SER A 5 18.89 1.85 -6.28
N GLY A 6 18.51 1.25 -7.41
CA GLY A 6 17.31 0.46 -7.64
C GLY A 6 15.98 0.98 -7.10
N SER A 7 15.30 1.85 -7.87
CA SER A 7 13.85 2.01 -7.76
C SER A 7 13.19 0.74 -8.32
N GLY A 8 12.90 -0.21 -7.43
CA GLY A 8 12.26 -1.47 -7.77
C GLY A 8 11.09 -1.70 -6.83
N LEU A 9 9.88 -1.77 -7.38
CA LEU A 9 8.69 -2.21 -6.64
C LEU A 9 8.98 -3.57 -6.01
N ARG A 10 8.93 -3.67 -4.68
CA ARG A 10 9.08 -4.95 -3.98
C ARG A 10 7.83 -5.80 -4.24
N ARG A 11 7.98 -6.85 -5.04
CA ARG A 11 6.92 -7.83 -5.34
C ARG A 11 6.94 -9.04 -4.41
N ASP A 12 7.99 -9.18 -3.60
CA ASP A 12 8.13 -10.26 -2.64
C ASP A 12 7.39 -9.97 -1.33
N LEU A 13 6.93 -11.04 -0.67
CA LEU A 13 6.22 -10.96 0.61
C LEU A 13 7.15 -10.39 1.71
N ALA A 14 6.90 -9.16 2.14
CA ALA A 14 7.71 -8.47 3.14
C ALA A 14 7.17 -8.60 4.59
N LEU A 15 5.90 -9.00 4.73
CA LEU A 15 5.23 -9.08 6.03
C LEU A 15 5.52 -10.42 6.70
N LYS A 16 5.85 -10.38 8.00
CA LYS A 16 6.03 -11.60 8.81
C LYS A 16 4.75 -12.42 8.96
N ARG A 17 3.60 -11.75 8.89
CA ARG A 17 2.25 -12.31 9.11
C ARG A 17 1.27 -11.68 8.10
N PRO A 18 1.37 -12.05 6.80
CA PRO A 18 0.60 -11.40 5.75
C PRO A 18 -0.91 -11.56 5.93
N ASP A 19 -1.37 -12.76 6.28
CA ASP A 19 -2.79 -13.09 6.42
C ASP A 19 -3.44 -12.31 7.56
N ASP A 20 -2.75 -12.19 8.70
CA ASP A 20 -3.26 -11.43 9.85
C ASP A 20 -3.40 -9.94 9.55
N VAL A 21 -2.44 -9.37 8.81
CA VAL A 21 -2.51 -7.96 8.40
C VAL A 21 -3.64 -7.75 7.39
N TYR A 22 -3.79 -8.66 6.42
CA TYR A 22 -4.90 -8.57 5.46
C TYR A 22 -6.25 -8.68 6.15
N ASN A 23 -6.42 -9.64 7.07
CA ASN A 23 -7.64 -9.79 7.86
C ASN A 23 -7.94 -8.52 8.69
N ALA A 24 -6.93 -7.89 9.28
CA ALA A 24 -7.13 -6.65 10.02
C ALA A 24 -7.64 -5.50 9.12
N ILE A 25 -7.18 -5.42 7.86
CA ILE A 25 -7.68 -4.44 6.89
C ILE A 25 -9.14 -4.76 6.52
N VAL A 26 -9.47 -6.03 6.27
CA VAL A 26 -10.85 -6.45 5.95
C VAL A 26 -11.79 -6.18 7.11
N ASP A 27 -11.39 -6.53 8.33
CA ASP A 27 -12.21 -6.35 9.53
C ASP A 27 -12.47 -4.87 9.83
N ALA A 28 -11.53 -3.97 9.49
CA ALA A 28 -11.71 -2.53 9.63
C ALA A 28 -12.85 -1.95 8.75
N HIS A 29 -13.30 -2.70 7.73
CA HIS A 29 -14.39 -2.28 6.85
C HIS A 29 -15.78 -2.76 7.28
N ARG A 30 -15.90 -3.72 8.21
CA ARG A 30 -17.15 -4.46 8.47
C ARG A 30 -18.38 -3.60 8.79
N ASP A 31 -18.18 -2.45 9.42
CA ASP A 31 -19.27 -1.56 9.86
C ASP A 31 -19.29 -0.23 9.08
N LEU A 32 -18.56 -0.15 7.96
CA LEU A 32 -18.47 1.05 7.13
C LEU A 32 -19.41 0.94 5.93
N ASP A 33 -20.08 2.06 5.59
CA ASP A 33 -20.75 2.20 4.30
C ASP A 33 -19.72 2.46 3.18
N ASP A 34 -20.16 2.40 1.92
CA ASP A 34 -19.28 2.58 0.77
C ASP A 34 -18.48 3.89 0.78
N ALA A 35 -19.06 4.98 1.29
CA ALA A 35 -18.38 6.27 1.34
C ALA A 35 -17.31 6.27 2.43
N ALA A 36 -17.62 5.69 3.59
CA ALA A 36 -16.72 5.53 4.70
C ALA A 36 -15.58 4.54 4.39
N CYS A 37 -15.84 3.46 3.65
CA CYS A 37 -14.82 2.54 3.12
C CYS A 37 -13.80 3.31 2.27
N ARG A 38 -14.27 4.08 1.27
CA ARG A 38 -13.37 4.90 0.43
C ARG A 38 -12.56 5.92 1.23
N ALA A 39 -13.17 6.55 2.23
CA ALA A 39 -12.49 7.49 3.10
C ALA A 39 -11.46 6.79 4.02
N PHE A 40 -11.74 5.57 4.49
CA PHE A 40 -10.80 4.73 5.22
C PHE A 40 -9.61 4.35 4.34
N ASP A 41 -9.85 3.83 3.13
CA ASP A 41 -8.80 3.44 2.19
C ASP A 41 -7.86 4.61 1.84
N ALA A 42 -8.41 5.78 1.54
CA ALA A 42 -7.61 6.96 1.23
C ALA A 42 -6.68 7.35 2.39
N ARG A 43 -7.17 7.28 3.63
CA ARG A 43 -6.37 7.55 4.83
C ARG A 43 -5.30 6.48 5.04
N LEU A 44 -5.66 5.21 4.88
CA LEU A 44 -4.73 4.10 5.02
C LEU A 44 -3.60 4.18 3.99
N ILE A 45 -3.93 4.41 2.72
CA ILE A 45 -2.95 4.58 1.63
C ILE A 45 -1.97 5.70 1.95
N LEU A 46 -2.45 6.86 2.39
CA LEU A 46 -1.58 7.98 2.75
C LEU A 46 -0.65 7.65 3.92
N LEU A 47 -1.16 6.99 4.96
CA LEU A 47 -0.35 6.56 6.10
C LEU A 47 0.73 5.57 5.69
N LEU A 48 0.40 4.60 4.83
CA LEU A 48 1.36 3.61 4.31
C LEU A 48 2.41 4.26 3.41
N ALA A 49 2.01 5.17 2.51
CA ALA A 49 2.93 5.93 1.68
C ALA A 49 3.93 6.73 2.52
N ASN A 50 3.45 7.37 3.60
CA ASN A 50 4.31 8.08 4.55
C ASN A 50 5.31 7.14 5.26
N GLN A 51 4.91 5.89 5.57
CA GLN A 51 5.82 4.91 6.17
C GLN A 51 6.84 4.34 5.18
N VAL A 52 6.51 4.31 3.89
CA VAL A 52 7.48 3.95 2.84
C VAL A 52 8.54 5.04 2.71
N GLY A 53 8.13 6.32 2.69
CA GLY A 53 9.05 7.46 2.65
C GLY A 53 9.85 7.61 1.34
N ASP A 54 9.40 6.96 0.27
CA ASP A 54 10.04 6.96 -1.05
C ASP A 54 8.99 7.17 -2.16
N ASP A 55 8.96 8.40 -2.69
CA ASP A 55 8.03 8.81 -3.75
C ASP A 55 8.16 7.95 -5.01
N ALA A 56 9.38 7.55 -5.39
CA ALA A 56 9.60 6.76 -6.60
C ALA A 56 9.03 5.34 -6.44
N ALA A 57 9.18 4.75 -5.26
CA ALA A 57 8.60 3.46 -4.94
C ALA A 57 7.05 3.50 -4.94
N VAL A 58 6.47 4.57 -4.39
CA VAL A 58 5.01 4.77 -4.37
C VAL A 58 4.45 4.96 -5.78
N LEU A 59 5.10 5.78 -6.62
CA LEU A 59 4.69 5.98 -8.01
C LEU A 59 4.76 4.67 -8.82
N ALA A 60 5.85 3.90 -8.66
CA ALA A 60 5.98 2.59 -9.30
C ALA A 60 4.89 1.59 -8.85
N ALA A 61 4.46 1.65 -7.58
CA ALA A 61 3.35 0.84 -7.08
C ALA A 61 2.01 1.24 -7.70
N ILE A 62 1.76 2.54 -7.90
CA ILE A 62 0.55 3.06 -8.56
C ILE A 62 0.50 2.58 -10.01
N ASP A 63 1.60 2.69 -10.74
CA ASP A 63 1.68 2.24 -12.14
C ASP A 63 1.41 0.73 -12.24
N ALA A 64 2.02 -0.08 -11.37
CA ALA A 64 1.79 -1.52 -11.34
C ALA A 64 0.33 -1.90 -10.97
N ALA A 65 -0.32 -1.15 -10.08
CA ALA A 65 -1.71 -1.37 -9.72
C ALA A 65 -2.67 -1.09 -10.90
N ARG A 66 -2.34 -0.11 -11.76
CA ARG A 66 -3.11 0.22 -12.96
C ARG A 66 -3.05 -0.86 -14.04
N GLU A 67 -1.95 -1.61 -14.12
CA GLU A 67 -1.81 -2.73 -15.08
C GLU A 67 -2.68 -3.94 -14.71
N THR A 68 -3.09 -4.06 -13.44
CA THR A 68 -3.82 -5.23 -12.91
C THR A 68 -5.33 -5.01 -12.87
N ALA A 69 -5.81 -3.78 -13.10
CA ALA A 69 -7.23 -3.41 -13.14
C ALA A 69 -7.79 -3.49 -14.57
#